data_AF-A0A2M7PJT2-F1
#
_entry.id   AF-A0A2M7PJT2-F1
#
_cell.length_a   1.000
_cell.length_b   1.000
_cell.length_c   1.000
_cell.angle_alpha   90.00
_cell.angle_beta   90.00
_cell.angle_gamma   90.00
#
_symmetry.space_group_name_H-M   'P 1'
#
loop_
_entity.id
_entity.type
_entity.pdbx_description
1 polymer ?
#
loop_
_entity_poly.entity_id
_entity_poly.type
_entity_poly.pdbx_seq_one_letter_code
_entity_poly.pdbx_strand_id
1 'polypeptide(L)'
;MVLSALVRGIIASVIELGNDEVYYRLYAMYPDWSHFDHPLMVGSVIQFFSLNLLFTNELFIRMGSIVFGTINLWLMFQIGKTIRDERTGFIAALLYTSSVYGFIITGIFILPDTPQGLFWLWSLYLMMKTLPGCPR
;
A
#
# COMPACT_ATOMS: atom_id res chain seq x y z
N MET A 1 10.79 4.27 -8.05
CA MET A 1 9.68 3.31 -7.84
C MET A 1 10.19 1.89 -7.85
N VAL A 2 10.73 1.39 -8.98
CA VAL A 2 11.29 0.02 -9.10
C VAL A 2 12.28 -0.30 -7.97
N LEU A 3 13.25 0.57 -7.70
CA LEU A 3 14.20 0.36 -6.60
C LEU A 3 13.51 0.18 -5.24
N SER A 4 12.54 1.03 -4.91
CA SER A 4 11.79 0.93 -3.64
C SER A 4 11.00 -0.38 -3.56
N ALA A 5 10.34 -0.78 -4.66
CA ALA A 5 9.61 -2.05 -4.73
C ALA A 5 10.54 -3.26 -4.57
N LEU A 6 11.70 -3.28 -5.22
CA LEU A 6 12.69 -4.35 -5.09
C LEU A 6 13.23 -4.45 -3.66
N VAL A 7 13.60 -3.32 -3.04
CA VAL A 7 14.09 -3.32 -1.66
C VAL A 7 13.02 -3.80 -0.69
N ARG A 8 11.78 -3.31 -0.81
CA ARG A 8 10.64 -3.77 0.01
C ARG A 8 10.36 -5.25 -0.20
N GLY A 9 10.42 -5.73 -1.44
CA GLY A 9 10.22 -7.14 -1.77
C GLY A 9 11.28 -8.06 -1.17
N ILE A 10 12.55 -7.67 -1.24
CA ILE A 10 13.64 -8.40 -0.59
C ILE A 10 13.39 -8.47 0.92
N ILE A 11 13.13 -7.33 1.57
CA ILE A 11 12.86 -7.29 3.01
C ILE A 11 11.64 -8.16 3.37
N ALA A 12 10.54 -8.01 2.64
CA ALA A 12 9.29 -8.76 2.84
C ALA A 12 9.46 -10.27 2.70
N SER A 13 10.44 -10.73 1.91
CA SER A 13 10.74 -12.16 1.71
C SER A 13 11.66 -12.77 2.78
N VAL A 14 12.36 -11.95 3.56
CA VAL A 14 13.38 -12.42 4.53
C VAL A 14 12.88 -12.36 5.96
N ILE A 15 12.00 -11.41 6.28
CA ILE A 15 11.46 -11.27 7.64
C ILE A 15 10.18 -12.12 7.79
N GLU A 16 10.00 -12.73 8.96
CA GLU A 16 8.78 -13.46 9.30
C GLU A 16 7.56 -12.52 9.42
N LEU A 17 6.36 -13.08 9.35
CA LEU A 17 5.12 -12.31 9.55
C LEU A 17 5.05 -11.75 10.99
N GLY A 18 4.68 -10.48 11.12
CA GLY A 18 4.37 -9.90 12.42
C GLY A 18 3.04 -10.39 12.98
N ASN A 19 2.78 -10.13 14.26
CA ASN A 19 1.55 -10.55 14.95
C ASN A 19 0.28 -10.14 14.20
N ASP A 20 0.22 -8.88 13.75
CA ASP A 20 -0.92 -8.34 13.02
C ASP A 20 -1.10 -9.04 11.66
N GLU A 21 -0.02 -9.33 10.94
CA GLU A 21 -0.08 -9.98 9.63
C GLU A 21 -0.53 -11.44 9.74
N VAL A 22 -0.08 -12.14 10.80
CA VAL A 22 -0.57 -13.49 11.12
C VAL A 22 -2.06 -13.46 11.42
N TYR A 23 -2.53 -12.44 12.15
CA TYR A 23 -3.95 -12.25 12.41
C TYR A 23 -4.74 -11.93 11.14
N TYR A 24 -4.29 -10.99 10.30
CA TYR A 24 -4.99 -10.63 9.05
C TYR A 24 -4.93 -11.75 7.99
N ARG A 25 -3.96 -12.67 8.06
CA ARG A 25 -4.00 -13.90 7.26
C ARG A 25 -5.23 -14.76 7.60
N LEU A 26 -5.73 -14.73 8.83
CA LEU A 26 -6.97 -15.43 9.19
C LEU A 26 -8.18 -14.83 8.49
N TYR A 27 -8.20 -13.54 8.19
CA TYR A 27 -9.29 -12.93 7.43
C TYR A 27 -9.34 -13.44 5.98
N ALA A 28 -8.17 -13.72 5.40
CA ALA A 28 -8.10 -14.37 4.09
C ALA A 28 -8.53 -15.84 4.15
N MET A 29 -8.28 -16.53 5.28
CA MET A 29 -8.66 -17.93 5.49
C MET A 29 -10.15 -18.10 5.78
N TYR A 30 -10.74 -17.13 6.48
CA TYR A 30 -12.16 -17.07 6.82
C TYR A 30 -12.73 -15.71 6.40
N PRO A 31 -12.97 -15.50 5.09
CA PRO A 31 -13.50 -14.25 4.58
C PRO A 31 -14.89 -13.99 5.12
N ASP A 32 -15.11 -12.77 5.59
CA ASP A 32 -16.40 -12.26 6.00
C ASP A 32 -16.49 -10.79 5.58
N TRP A 33 -17.69 -10.27 5.35
CA TRP A 33 -17.91 -8.88 4.97
C TRP A 33 -17.43 -7.91 6.06
N SER A 34 -17.54 -8.33 7.31
CA SER A 34 -17.01 -7.61 8.48
C SER A 34 -16.50 -8.60 9.50
N HIS A 35 -15.21 -8.51 9.83
CA HIS A 35 -14.69 -9.07 11.07
C HIS A 35 -15.01 -8.11 12.22
N PHE A 36 -14.77 -8.54 13.45
CA PHE A 36 -15.13 -7.77 14.65
C PHE A 36 -14.50 -6.36 14.66
N ASP A 37 -13.25 -6.26 14.23
CA ASP A 37 -12.44 -5.04 14.32
C ASP A 37 -12.18 -4.36 12.97
N HIS A 38 -12.35 -5.04 11.84
CA HIS A 38 -12.01 -4.51 10.51
C HIS A 38 -12.89 -5.09 9.39
N PRO A 39 -13.07 -4.35 8.27
CA PRO A 39 -13.77 -4.85 7.09
C PRO A 39 -12.90 -5.80 6.23
N LEU A 40 -13.55 -6.52 5.32
CA LEU A 40 -12.98 -7.57 4.45
C LEU A 40 -11.69 -7.20 3.68
N MET A 41 -11.44 -5.92 3.42
CA MET A 41 -10.53 -5.47 2.37
C MET A 41 -9.10 -6.02 2.50
N VAL A 42 -8.52 -6.08 3.70
CA VAL A 42 -7.17 -6.62 3.90
C VAL A 42 -7.11 -8.13 3.57
N GLY A 43 -8.11 -8.90 3.98
CA GLY A 43 -8.22 -10.33 3.68
C GLY A 43 -8.35 -10.59 2.18
N SER A 44 -9.20 -9.84 1.49
CA SER A 44 -9.36 -9.94 0.03
C SER A 44 -8.09 -9.58 -0.74
N VAL A 45 -7.34 -8.58 -0.28
CA VAL A 45 -6.03 -8.23 -0.87
C VAL A 45 -5.06 -9.40 -0.73
N ILE A 46 -4.98 -10.00 0.47
CA ILE A 46 -4.16 -11.20 0.69
C ILE A 46 -4.61 -12.32 -0.25
N GLN A 47 -5.90 -12.64 -0.34
CA GLN A 47 -6.41 -13.68 -1.24
C GLN A 47 -6.05 -13.41 -2.70
N PHE A 48 -6.24 -12.20 -3.20
CA PHE A 48 -5.94 -11.87 -4.59
C PHE A 48 -4.46 -12.10 -4.93
N PHE A 49 -3.55 -11.61 -4.09
CA PHE A 49 -2.12 -11.68 -4.36
C PHE A 49 -1.47 -13.03 -4.00
N SER A 50 -2.09 -13.82 -3.12
CA SER A 50 -1.65 -15.18 -2.77
C SER A 50 -2.30 -16.29 -3.61
N LEU A 51 -3.11 -15.93 -4.62
CA LEU A 51 -3.96 -16.86 -5.37
C LEU A 51 -4.84 -17.72 -4.46
N ASN A 52 -5.62 -17.04 -3.63
CA ASN A 52 -6.49 -17.62 -2.61
C ASN A 52 -5.72 -18.55 -1.65
N LEU A 53 -4.62 -18.05 -1.09
CA LEU A 53 -3.74 -18.77 -0.17
C LEU A 53 -3.08 -20.02 -0.76
N LEU A 54 -3.00 -20.17 -2.09
CA LEU A 54 -2.17 -21.20 -2.73
C LEU A 54 -0.69 -20.96 -2.43
N PHE A 55 -0.28 -19.69 -2.41
CA PHE A 55 1.07 -19.29 -2.02
C PHE A 55 1.05 -18.58 -0.67
N THR A 56 1.54 -19.27 0.37
CA THR A 56 1.42 -18.79 1.76
C THR A 56 2.71 -18.24 2.35
N ASN A 57 3.78 -18.12 1.56
CA ASN A 57 5.00 -17.50 2.05
C ASN A 57 4.82 -15.99 2.27
N GLU A 58 5.73 -15.43 3.06
CA GLU A 58 5.74 -14.05 3.54
C GLU A 58 5.65 -13.05 2.39
N LEU A 59 6.37 -13.32 1.30
CA LEU A 59 6.39 -12.45 0.12
C LEU A 59 5.03 -12.40 -0.56
N PHE A 60 4.35 -13.53 -0.79
CA PHE A 60 3.04 -13.54 -1.44
C PHE A 60 1.93 -12.95 -0.55
N ILE A 61 2.00 -13.18 0.75
CA ILE A 61 1.08 -12.56 1.72
C ILE A 61 1.23 -11.02 1.72
N ARG A 62 2.47 -10.51 1.60
CA ARG A 62 2.78 -9.06 1.56
C ARG A 62 2.77 -8.44 0.18
N MET A 63 2.57 -9.22 -0.89
CA MET A 63 2.68 -8.75 -2.26
C MET A 63 1.71 -7.59 -2.55
N GLY A 64 0.51 -7.62 -1.96
CA GLY A 64 -0.43 -6.51 -2.02
C GLY A 64 0.14 -5.20 -1.49
N SER A 65 0.90 -5.24 -0.39
CA SER A 65 1.56 -4.06 0.18
C SER A 65 2.68 -3.52 -0.68
N ILE A 66 3.45 -4.39 -1.33
CA ILE A 66 4.51 -3.96 -2.25
C ILE A 66 3.90 -3.23 -3.46
N VAL A 67 2.84 -3.80 -4.03
CA VAL A 67 2.14 -3.20 -5.18
C VAL A 67 1.46 -1.90 -4.78
N PHE A 68 0.64 -1.90 -3.73
CA PHE A 68 -0.09 -0.70 -3.29
C PHE A 68 0.86 0.38 -2.78
N GLY A 69 1.89 0.03 -2.01
CA GLY A 69 2.92 0.96 -1.58
C GLY A 69 3.69 1.59 -2.76
N THR A 70 3.88 0.85 -3.86
CA THR A 70 4.48 1.40 -5.10
C THR A 70 3.54 2.37 -5.80
N ILE A 71 2.24 2.05 -5.86
CA ILE A 71 1.21 2.94 -6.42
C ILE A 71 1.08 4.20 -5.54
N ASN A 72 1.10 4.08 -4.22
CA ASN A 72 1.09 5.20 -3.28
C ASN A 72 2.27 6.14 -3.51
N LEU A 73 3.46 5.57 -3.70
CA LEU A 73 4.65 6.35 -4.03
C LEU A 73 4.50 7.12 -5.36
N TRP A 74 3.87 6.50 -6.36
CA TRP A 74 3.53 7.16 -7.62
C TRP A 74 2.46 8.24 -7.46
N LEU A 75 1.40 7.98 -6.70
CA LEU A 75 0.37 8.98 -6.39
C LEU A 75 0.96 10.18 -5.66
N MET A 76 1.85 9.98 -4.70
CA MET A 76 2.55 11.07 -4.01
C MET A 76 3.38 11.93 -4.98
N PHE A 77 4.05 11.30 -5.96
CA PHE A 77 4.72 12.04 -7.03
C PHE A 77 3.72 12.86 -7.85
N GLN A 78 2.60 12.27 -8.26
CA GLN A 78 1.59 12.95 -9.08
C GLN A 78 0.90 14.10 -8.34
N ILE A 79 0.59 13.91 -7.05
CA ILE A 79 0.03 14.94 -6.17
C ILE A 79 1.01 16.10 -6.06
N GLY A 80 2.27 15.85 -5.70
CA GLY A 80 3.28 16.91 -5.60
C GLY A 80 3.56 17.61 -6.93
N LYS A 81 3.53 16.87 -8.04
CA LYS A 81 3.63 17.43 -9.40
C LYS A 81 2.47 18.37 -9.72
N THR A 82 1.26 17.95 -9.38
CA THR A 82 0.03 18.74 -9.62
C THR A 82 0.01 20.00 -8.76
N ILE A 83 0.60 19.98 -7.55
CA ILE A 83 0.70 21.17 -6.69
C ILE A 83 1.61 22.24 -7.29
N ARG A 84 2.75 21.86 -7.89
CA ARG A 84 3.74 22.84 -8.38
C ARG A 84 4.47 22.40 -9.64
N ASP A 85 5.34 21.40 -9.53
CA ASP A 85 6.17 20.91 -10.63
C ASP A 85 6.73 19.51 -10.33
N GLU A 86 7.44 18.94 -11.31
CA GLU A 86 8.05 17.61 -11.20
C GLU A 86 9.07 17.50 -10.06
N ARG A 87 9.78 18.58 -9.72
CA ARG A 87 10.74 18.59 -8.62
C ARG A 87 10.01 18.46 -7.28
N THR A 88 8.88 19.14 -7.10
CA THR A 88 8.03 18.98 -5.92
C THR A 88 7.44 17.58 -5.84
N GLY A 89 6.98 17.01 -6.96
CA GLY A 89 6.55 15.62 -7.04
C GLY A 89 7.64 14.65 -6.59
N PHE A 90 8.87 14.83 -7.11
CA PHE A 90 10.00 13.98 -6.76
C PHE A 90 10.35 14.06 -5.27
N ILE A 91 10.41 15.27 -4.70
CA ILE A 91 10.68 15.47 -3.28
C ILE A 91 9.56 14.84 -2.42
N ALA A 92 8.28 15.02 -2.79
CA ALA A 92 7.16 14.44 -2.06
C ALA A 92 7.22 12.90 -2.04
N ALA A 93 7.53 12.28 -3.19
CA ALA A 93 7.73 10.84 -3.28
C ALA A 93 8.94 10.37 -2.44
N LEU A 94 10.05 11.11 -2.48
CA LEU A 94 11.24 10.78 -1.70
C LEU A 94 10.97 10.85 -0.20
N LEU A 95 10.27 11.89 0.27
CA LEU A 95 9.88 12.02 1.67
C LEU A 95 8.91 10.91 2.09
N TYR A 96 7.93 10.60 1.25
CA TYR A 96 6.97 9.52 1.52
C TYR A 96 7.67 8.16 1.65
N THR A 97 8.52 7.78 0.69
CA THR A 97 9.26 6.50 0.76
C THR A 97 10.35 6.47 1.82
N SER A 98 10.79 7.61 2.34
CA SER A 98 11.75 7.66 3.47
C SER A 98 11.05 7.60 4.82
N SER A 99 9.73 7.84 4.86
CA SER A 99 8.95 7.77 6.10
C SER A 99 8.70 6.33 6.55
N VAL A 100 8.65 6.12 7.86
CA VAL A 100 8.27 4.81 8.45
C VAL A 100 6.91 4.37 7.96
N TYR A 101 5.95 5.30 7.90
CA TYR A 101 4.59 5.01 7.45
C TYR A 101 4.52 4.57 5.98
N GLY A 102 5.16 5.31 5.08
CA GLY A 102 5.11 5.04 3.63
C GLY A 102 6.00 3.88 3.18
N PHE A 103 7.08 3.60 3.91
CA PHE A 103 8.00 2.50 3.57
C PHE A 103 7.64 1.19 4.25
N ILE A 104 7.41 1.21 5.56
CA ILE A 104 7.25 0.00 6.37
C ILE A 104 5.77 -0.36 6.47
N ILE A 105 4.96 0.53 7.06
CA ILE A 105 3.55 0.25 7.43
C ILE A 105 2.70 -0.04 6.19
N THR A 106 2.69 0.85 5.22
CA THR A 106 1.87 0.73 3.99
C THR A 106 2.62 0.11 2.81
N GLY A 107 3.91 -0.21 3.00
CA GLY A 107 4.81 -0.58 1.91
C GLY A 107 5.44 -1.97 2.02
N ILE A 108 5.62 -2.49 3.23
CA ILE A 108 6.17 -3.83 3.48
C ILE A 108 5.13 -4.69 4.17
N PHE A 109 4.53 -4.21 5.26
CA PHE A 109 3.56 -4.98 6.03
C PHE A 109 2.19 -4.99 5.38
N ILE A 110 1.47 -6.11 5.51
CA ILE A 110 0.06 -6.19 5.10
C ILE A 110 -0.85 -5.87 6.28
N LEU A 111 -1.31 -4.63 6.31
CA LEU A 111 -2.18 -4.06 7.33
C LEU A 111 -3.40 -3.41 6.67
N PRO A 112 -4.47 -3.08 7.41
CA PRO A 112 -5.61 -2.30 6.90
C PRO A 112 -5.19 -0.95 6.31
N ASP A 113 -4.11 -0.34 6.84
CA ASP A 113 -3.51 0.88 6.31
C ASP A 113 -3.05 0.77 4.85
N THR A 114 -2.67 -0.42 4.40
CA THR A 114 -2.15 -0.66 3.05
C THR A 114 -3.20 -0.34 1.97
N PRO A 115 -4.37 -1.01 1.92
CA PRO A 115 -5.43 -0.63 0.99
C PRO A 115 -6.01 0.75 1.31
N GLN A 116 -6.16 1.12 2.60
CA GLN A 116 -6.71 2.42 2.97
C GLN A 116 -5.87 3.58 2.40
N GLY A 117 -4.55 3.52 2.54
CA GLY A 117 -3.64 4.53 2.04
C GLY A 117 -3.74 4.72 0.53
N LEU A 118 -3.94 3.62 -0.22
CA LEU A 118 -4.15 3.68 -1.66
C LEU A 118 -5.41 4.44 -2.04
N PHE A 119 -6.56 4.05 -1.50
CA PHE A 119 -7.82 4.71 -1.83
C PHE A 119 -7.87 6.15 -1.32
N TRP A 120 -7.19 6.46 -0.22
CA TRP A 120 -7.05 7.82 0.30
C TRP A 120 -6.22 8.72 -0.62
N LEU A 121 -5.02 8.27 -1.02
CA LEU A 121 -4.19 9.06 -1.93
C LEU A 121 -4.83 9.21 -3.31
N TRP A 122 -5.50 8.16 -3.77
CA TRP A 122 -6.19 8.20 -5.06
C TRP A 122 -7.38 9.16 -5.03
N SER A 123 -8.17 9.17 -3.95
CA SER A 123 -9.28 10.11 -3.81
C SER A 123 -8.80 11.56 -3.76
N LEU A 124 -7.71 11.85 -3.05
CA LEU A 124 -7.08 13.17 -3.04
C LEU A 124 -6.58 13.58 -4.42
N TYR A 125 -5.92 12.67 -5.12
CA TYR A 125 -5.44 12.93 -6.48
C TYR A 125 -6.59 13.24 -7.45
N LEU A 126 -7.68 12.45 -7.40
CA LEU A 126 -8.87 12.69 -8.22
C LEU A 126 -9.52 14.02 -7.86
N MET A 127 -9.69 14.31 -6.58
CA MET A 127 -10.24 15.58 -6.09
C MET A 127 -9.48 16.78 -6.67
N MET A 128 -8.15 16.74 -6.68
CA MET A 128 -7.31 17.79 -7.27
C MET A 128 -7.50 17.94 -8.78
N LYS A 129 -7.77 16.84 -9.50
CA LYS A 129 -7.99 16.87 -10.95
C LYS A 129 -9.40 17.30 -11.33
N THR A 130 -10.39 17.08 -10.47
CA THR A 130 -11.81 17.38 -10.75
C THR A 130 -12.26 18.74 -10.24
N LEU A 131 -11.76 19.20 -9.09
CA LEU A 131 -12.26 20.44 -8.48
C LEU A 131 -11.77 21.69 -9.23
N PRO A 132 -12.65 22.68 -9.47
CA PRO A 132 -12.26 23.95 -10.05
C PRO A 132 -11.32 24.71 -9.09
N GLY A 133 -10.30 25.37 -9.65
CA GLY A 133 -9.35 26.18 -8.88
C GLY A 133 -8.16 25.43 -8.28
N CYS A 134 -8.06 24.10 -8.44
CA CYS A 134 -6.84 23.37 -8.10
C CYS A 134 -5.73 23.60 -9.14
N PRO A 135 -4.45 23.64 -8.72
CA PRO A 135 -3.31 23.65 -9.64
C PRO A 135 -3.32 22.37 -10.49
N ARG A 136 -2.97 22.47 -11.78
CA ARG A 136 -3.11 21.38 -12.76
C ARG A 136 -1.77 20.80 -13.20
#